data_AF-A0A944MDL1-F1
#
_entry.id   AF-A0A944MDL1-F1
#
_cell.length_a   1.000
_cell.length_b   1.000
_cell.length_c   1.000
_cell.angle_alpha   90.00
_cell.angle_beta   90.00
_cell.angle_gamma   90.00
#
_symmetry.space_group_name_H-M   'P 1'
#
loop_
_entity.id
_entity.type
_entity.pdbx_description
1 polymer ?
#
loop_
_entity_poly.entity_id
_entity_poly.type
_entity_poly.pdbx_seq_one_letter_code
_entity_poly.pdbx_strand_id
1 'polypeptide(L)'
;MSDQLSTSVVTASARNLIGPSLQFANYMSPPIPVVGENRLLFAFLVGRGEAVNPELGYQIWPPSLLALFDSMSGQFHELRAVSPAYFSIEQAADQPMGKGLSPPEKDSTDYLQNELHLFQCCDRVIAAIGSRQPYKEDLARYDDYFRILSDEVLLPYYQKLRMAKIA
;
A
#
# COMPACT_ATOMS: atom_id res chain seq x y z
N MET A 1 4.67 -26.86 4.26
CA MET A 1 4.92 -26.22 5.57
C MET A 1 5.91 -25.10 5.38
N SER A 2 5.45 -23.86 5.45
CA SER A 2 6.21 -22.67 5.84
C SER A 2 5.19 -21.54 5.99
N ASP A 3 4.46 -21.55 7.10
CA ASP A 3 3.76 -20.38 7.60
C ASP A 3 4.82 -19.35 8.03
N GLN A 4 5.46 -18.69 7.06
CA GLN A 4 6.11 -17.41 7.31
C GLN A 4 5.01 -16.35 7.30
N LEU A 5 4.21 -16.39 8.37
CA LEU A 5 3.28 -15.33 8.72
C LEU A 5 4.06 -14.03 8.79
N SER A 6 3.72 -13.09 7.89
CA SER A 6 4.18 -11.71 7.95
C SER A 6 3.96 -11.17 9.36
N THR A 7 5.04 -10.84 10.06
CA THR A 7 5.04 -10.44 11.48
C THR A 7 4.54 -9.02 11.71
N SER A 8 4.13 -8.30 10.66
CA SER A 8 3.63 -6.94 10.80
C SER A 8 2.15 -6.93 11.17
N VAL A 9 1.84 -6.31 12.31
CA VAL A 9 0.47 -6.11 12.82
C VAL A 9 -0.41 -5.39 11.79
N VAL A 10 0.16 -4.47 11.02
CA VAL A 10 -0.56 -3.66 10.03
C VAL A 10 -0.92 -4.50 8.82
N THR A 11 0.01 -5.31 8.30
CA THR A 11 -0.22 -6.14 7.11
C THR A 11 -1.12 -7.34 7.42
N ALA A 12 -0.94 -7.99 8.58
CA ALA A 12 -1.80 -9.09 8.98
C ALA A 12 -3.26 -8.61 9.12
N SER A 13 -3.46 -7.42 9.69
CA SER A 13 -4.80 -6.81 9.81
C SER A 13 -5.36 -6.40 8.44
N ALA A 14 -4.57 -5.73 7.60
CA ALA A 14 -5.02 -5.27 6.29
C ALA A 14 -5.34 -6.42 5.32
N ARG A 15 -4.45 -7.43 5.23
CA ARG A 15 -4.63 -8.60 4.36
C ARG A 15 -5.87 -9.41 4.76
N ASN A 16 -6.09 -9.63 6.06
CA ASN A 16 -7.20 -10.45 6.56
C ASN A 16 -8.56 -9.73 6.52
N LEU A 17 -8.59 -8.41 6.72
CA LEU A 17 -9.86 -7.65 6.73
C LEU A 17 -10.36 -7.30 5.33
N ILE A 18 -9.45 -7.01 4.40
CA ILE A 18 -9.80 -6.38 3.12
C ILE A 18 -9.83 -7.40 1.97
N GLY A 19 -8.88 -8.33 1.93
CA GLY A 19 -8.70 -9.28 0.81
C GLY A 19 -9.90 -10.21 0.53
N PRO A 20 -10.51 -10.84 1.54
CA PRO A 20 -11.63 -11.78 1.33
C PRO A 20 -12.98 -11.09 1.03
N SER A 21 -13.10 -9.81 1.39
CA SER A 21 -14.39 -9.10 1.47
C SER A 21 -14.71 -8.27 0.22
N LEU A 22 -13.72 -8.03 -0.64
CA LEU A 22 -13.84 -7.14 -1.80
C LEU A 22 -13.62 -7.91 -3.10
N GLN A 23 -14.66 -8.60 -3.58
CA GLN A 23 -14.61 -9.43 -4.81
C GLN A 23 -14.21 -8.67 -6.09
N PHE A 24 -14.20 -7.34 -6.07
CA PHE A 24 -13.83 -6.47 -7.19
C PHE A 24 -12.40 -5.90 -7.09
N ALA A 25 -11.74 -6.09 -5.95
CA ALA A 25 -10.40 -5.59 -5.69
C ALA A 25 -9.36 -6.70 -5.88
N ASN A 26 -8.51 -6.54 -6.89
CA ASN A 26 -7.54 -7.56 -7.28
C ASN A 26 -6.08 -7.08 -7.13
N TYR A 27 -5.87 -5.83 -6.71
CA TYR A 27 -4.58 -5.36 -6.22
C TYR A 27 -4.75 -4.52 -4.95
N MET A 28 -3.67 -4.51 -4.16
CA MET A 28 -3.46 -3.63 -3.01
C MET A 28 -2.03 -3.09 -3.12
N SER A 29 -1.84 -1.79 -2.88
CA SER A 29 -0.50 -1.20 -2.81
C SER A 29 0.25 -1.70 -1.57
N PRO A 30 1.60 -1.61 -1.55
CA PRO A 30 2.34 -1.69 -0.30
C PRO A 30 1.83 -0.62 0.71
N PRO A 31 2.05 -0.81 2.02
CA PRO A 31 1.63 0.14 3.06
C PRO A 31 2.30 1.49 2.85
N ILE A 32 1.53 2.58 2.89
CA ILE A 32 2.01 3.96 2.71
C ILE A 32 1.91 4.68 4.06
N PRO A 33 3.03 5.01 4.72
CA PRO A 33 3.04 5.84 5.92
C PRO A 33 2.45 7.21 5.60
N VAL A 34 1.44 7.61 6.38
CA VAL A 34 0.91 8.96 6.38
C VAL A 34 1.10 9.53 7.78
N VAL A 35 2.08 10.42 7.89
CA VAL A 35 2.52 11.00 9.16
C VAL A 35 1.81 12.34 9.36
N GLY A 36 0.90 12.38 10.33
CA GLY A 36 0.33 13.62 10.89
C GLY A 36 1.14 14.14 12.06
N GLU A 37 0.71 15.25 12.67
CA GLU A 37 1.47 15.94 13.73
C GLU A 37 1.75 15.06 14.97
N ASN A 38 0.86 14.14 15.30
CA ASN A 38 1.01 13.19 16.42
C ASN A 38 0.42 11.80 16.14
N ARG A 39 0.23 11.47 14.85
CA ARG A 39 -0.45 10.23 14.45
C ARG A 39 0.23 9.66 13.22
N LEU A 40 0.48 8.35 13.24
CA LEU A 40 0.89 7.60 12.06
C LEU A 40 -0.29 6.73 11.62
N LEU A 41 -0.67 6.89 10.36
CA LEU A 41 -1.59 6.00 9.67
C LEU A 41 -0.83 5.24 8.59
N PHE A 42 -1.25 4.01 8.31
CA PHE A 42 -0.85 3.31 7.11
C PHE A 42 -2.02 3.27 6.13
N ALA A 43 -1.80 3.86 4.96
CA ALA A 43 -2.72 3.87 3.85
C ALA A 43 -2.43 2.70 2.90
N PHE A 44 -3.50 2.12 2.36
CA PHE A 44 -3.44 1.14 1.28
C PHE A 44 -4.38 1.59 0.17
N LEU A 45 -3.85 1.70 -1.04
CA LEU A 45 -4.67 1.89 -2.24
C LEU A 45 -5.13 0.52 -2.72
N VAL A 46 -6.43 0.40 -2.96
CA VAL A 46 -7.07 -0.86 -3.36
C VAL A 46 -7.89 -0.59 -4.61
N GLY A 47 -7.79 -1.49 -5.59
CA GLY A 47 -8.47 -1.30 -6.87
C GLY A 47 -8.51 -2.54 -7.74
N ARG A 48 -9.01 -2.33 -8.97
CA ARG A 48 -9.11 -3.39 -9.98
C ARG A 48 -7.77 -3.57 -10.69
N GLY A 49 -7.31 -4.81 -10.73
CA GLY A 49 -6.23 -5.23 -11.60
C GLY A 49 -6.59 -6.56 -12.24
N GLU A 50 -6.23 -6.73 -13.51
CA GLU A 50 -6.71 -7.87 -14.31
C GLU A 50 -5.69 -8.26 -15.37
N ALA A 51 -5.52 -9.57 -15.58
CA ALA A 51 -4.81 -10.09 -16.74
C ALA A 51 -5.72 -9.96 -17.97
N VAL A 52 -5.40 -9.03 -18.87
CA VAL A 52 -6.27 -8.73 -20.03
C VAL A 52 -6.01 -9.69 -21.19
N ASN A 53 -4.76 -9.78 -21.64
CA ASN A 53 -4.31 -10.72 -22.66
C ASN A 53 -2.76 -10.85 -22.59
N PRO A 54 -2.12 -11.75 -23.36
CA PRO A 54 -0.68 -11.95 -23.30
C PRO A 54 0.17 -10.73 -23.69
N GLU A 55 -0.32 -9.85 -24.57
CA GLU A 55 0.41 -8.68 -25.05
C GLU A 55 0.39 -7.53 -24.03
N LEU A 56 -0.78 -7.29 -23.42
CA LEU A 56 -0.99 -6.23 -22.44
C LEU A 56 -0.59 -6.68 -21.02
N GLY A 57 -0.65 -7.98 -20.73
CA GLY A 57 -0.37 -8.52 -19.40
C GLY A 57 -1.38 -8.08 -18.35
N TYR A 58 -0.90 -7.93 -17.11
CA TYR A 58 -1.70 -7.49 -15.97
C TYR A 58 -1.83 -5.96 -15.97
N GLN A 59 -3.06 -5.47 -16.14
CA GLN A 59 -3.39 -4.05 -16.23
C GLN A 59 -4.00 -3.57 -14.91
N ILE A 60 -3.66 -2.35 -14.51
CA ILE A 60 -4.14 -1.71 -13.28
C ILE A 60 -5.06 -0.54 -13.63
N TRP A 61 -6.21 -0.47 -12.95
CA TRP A 61 -7.13 0.66 -12.99
C TRP A 61 -6.88 1.60 -11.79
N PRO A 62 -7.38 2.85 -11.85
CA PRO A 62 -7.32 3.75 -10.72
C PRO A 62 -7.81 3.12 -9.40
N PRO A 63 -7.21 3.47 -8.26
CA PRO A 63 -7.71 3.05 -6.96
C PRO A 63 -9.17 3.47 -6.78
N SER A 64 -10.00 2.52 -6.37
CA SER A 64 -11.41 2.76 -6.04
C SER A 64 -11.64 2.81 -4.53
N LEU A 65 -10.66 2.38 -3.75
CA LEU A 65 -10.71 2.33 -2.30
C LEU A 65 -9.39 2.80 -1.68
N LEU A 66 -9.51 3.53 -0.58
CA LEU A 66 -8.42 3.92 0.32
C LEU A 66 -8.71 3.33 1.69
N ALA A 67 -7.89 2.39 2.13
CA ALA A 67 -7.97 1.85 3.49
C ALA A 67 -6.92 2.50 4.38
N LEU A 68 -7.32 2.90 5.58
CA LEU A 68 -6.47 3.52 6.59
C LEU A 68 -6.44 2.65 7.84
N PHE A 69 -5.23 2.39 8.34
CA PHE A 69 -4.98 1.68 9.58
C PHE A 69 -4.25 2.57 10.56
N ASP A 70 -4.72 2.60 11.80
CA ASP A 70 -4.07 3.33 12.86
C ASP A 70 -2.91 2.49 13.42
N SER A 71 -1.69 3.03 13.29
CA SER A 71 -0.50 2.24 13.62
C SER A 71 -0.28 2.04 15.11
N MET A 72 -0.85 2.91 15.95
CA MET A 72 -0.66 2.86 17.40
C MET A 72 -1.59 1.85 18.05
N SER A 73 -2.83 1.79 17.56
CA SER A 73 -3.82 0.82 18.04
C SER A 73 -3.81 -0.50 17.25
N GLY A 74 -3.16 -0.53 16.08
CA GLY A 74 -3.23 -1.64 15.14
C GLY A 74 -4.63 -1.86 14.55
N GLN A 75 -5.56 -0.93 14.80
CA GLN A 75 -6.95 -1.06 14.38
C GLN A 75 -7.18 -0.47 13.00
N PHE A 76 -8.13 -1.08 12.29
CA PHE A 76 -8.70 -0.49 11.09
C PHE A 76 -9.38 0.83 11.44
N HIS A 77 -9.02 1.90 10.72
CA HIS A 77 -9.51 3.24 10.97
C HIS A 77 -10.67 3.60 10.04
N GLU A 78 -10.46 3.44 8.73
CA GLU A 78 -11.43 3.84 7.70
C GLU A 78 -11.22 3.05 6.40
N LEU A 79 -12.32 2.76 5.70
CA LEU A 79 -12.31 2.36 4.29
C LEU A 79 -13.15 3.38 3.53
N ARG A 80 -12.53 4.10 2.62
CA ARG A 80 -13.14 5.17 1.85
C ARG A 80 -13.21 4.81 0.39
N ALA A 81 -14.39 4.97 -0.23
CA ALA A 81 -14.51 4.98 -1.68
C ALA A 81 -13.83 6.23 -2.25
N VAL A 82 -12.92 6.03 -3.20
CA VAL A 82 -12.17 7.10 -3.84
C VAL A 82 -12.26 6.99 -5.36
N SER A 83 -11.96 8.09 -6.03
CA SER A 83 -11.82 8.18 -7.47
C SER A 83 -10.59 9.04 -7.79
N PRO A 84 -10.11 9.10 -9.05
CA PRO A 84 -9.00 9.98 -9.42
C PRO A 84 -9.17 11.44 -8.96
N ALA A 85 -10.41 11.95 -8.99
CA ALA A 85 -10.74 13.30 -8.53
C ALA A 85 -10.43 13.52 -7.04
N TYR A 86 -10.55 12.51 -6.19
CA TYR A 86 -10.17 12.58 -4.77
C TYR A 86 -8.69 12.96 -4.59
N PHE A 87 -7.84 12.54 -5.53
CA PHE A 87 -6.41 12.80 -5.52
C PHE A 87 -6.03 14.01 -6.38
N SER A 88 -7.01 14.76 -6.91
CA SER A 88 -6.79 15.82 -7.91
C SER A 88 -6.01 15.31 -9.14
N ILE A 89 -6.35 14.10 -9.61
CA ILE A 89 -5.76 13.50 -10.81
C ILE A 89 -6.83 13.46 -11.91
N GLU A 90 -6.50 14.00 -13.08
CA GLU A 90 -7.33 13.91 -14.28
C GLU A 90 -7.09 12.56 -14.99
N GLN A 91 -7.78 11.52 -14.54
CA GLN A 91 -7.74 10.18 -15.11
C GLN A 91 -9.15 9.60 -15.16
N ALA A 92 -9.49 8.89 -16.24
CA ALA A 92 -10.76 8.17 -16.34
C ALA A 92 -10.77 6.96 -15.40
N ALA A 93 -11.81 6.84 -14.55
CA ALA A 93 -11.89 5.80 -13.52
C ALA A 93 -12.12 4.38 -14.08
N ASP A 94 -12.67 4.28 -15.29
CA ASP A 94 -13.04 3.05 -15.98
C ASP A 94 -11.98 2.56 -16.99
N GLN A 95 -10.88 3.31 -17.15
CA GLN A 95 -9.79 2.97 -18.06
C GLN A 95 -8.55 2.47 -17.31
N PRO A 96 -7.81 1.48 -17.87
CA PRO A 96 -6.55 1.06 -17.29
C PRO A 96 -5.53 2.19 -17.39
N MET A 97 -4.71 2.32 -16.34
CA MET A 97 -3.60 3.28 -16.27
C MET A 97 -2.30 2.70 -16.87
N GLY A 98 -2.22 1.37 -16.98
CA GLY A 98 -1.10 0.67 -17.59
C GLY A 98 -0.79 -0.64 -16.89
N LYS A 99 0.37 -1.20 -17.26
CA LYS A 99 0.84 -2.49 -16.74
C LYS A 99 1.28 -2.37 -15.28
N GLY A 100 0.86 -3.35 -14.47
CA GLY A 100 1.35 -3.56 -13.12
C GLY A 100 2.03 -4.91 -12.96
N LEU A 101 2.54 -5.15 -11.75
CA LEU A 101 3.05 -6.44 -11.31
C LEU A 101 1.88 -7.40 -11.12
N SER A 102 1.91 -8.50 -11.86
CA SER A 102 0.94 -9.58 -11.75
C SER A 102 1.09 -10.34 -10.43
N PRO A 103 0.04 -11.05 -9.96
CA PRO A 103 0.13 -11.86 -8.75
C PRO A 103 1.32 -12.85 -8.75
N PRO A 104 1.61 -13.58 -9.84
CA PRO A 104 2.79 -14.45 -9.89
C PRO A 104 4.14 -13.72 -9.73
N GLU A 105 4.25 -12.47 -10.20
CA GLU A 105 5.46 -11.66 -9.99
C GLU A 105 5.61 -11.27 -8.51
N LYS A 106 4.49 -11.02 -7.82
CA LYS A 106 4.45 -10.72 -6.38
C LYS A 106 4.73 -11.94 -5.50
N ASP A 107 4.58 -13.15 -6.03
CA ASP A 107 4.91 -14.41 -5.35
C ASP A 107 6.40 -14.80 -5.48
N SER A 108 7.20 -14.04 -6.24
CA SER A 108 8.63 -14.30 -6.36
C SER A 108 9.37 -14.11 -5.04
N THR A 109 10.40 -14.92 -4.80
CA THR A 109 11.23 -14.84 -3.58
C THR A 109 11.79 -13.44 -3.37
N ASP A 110 12.29 -12.80 -4.43
CA ASP A 110 12.87 -11.46 -4.35
C ASP A 110 11.81 -10.42 -3.95
N TYR A 111 10.60 -10.52 -4.50
CA TYR A 111 9.50 -9.64 -4.11
C TYR A 111 9.15 -9.82 -2.64
N LEU A 112 8.94 -11.06 -2.19
CA LEU A 112 8.59 -11.38 -0.81
C LEU A 112 9.67 -10.94 0.19
N GLN A 113 10.96 -11.06 -0.16
CA GLN A 113 12.06 -10.57 0.67
C GLN A 113 12.05 -9.04 0.79
N ASN A 114 11.87 -8.33 -0.33
CA ASN A 114 11.75 -6.87 -0.30
C ASN A 114 10.50 -6.42 0.48
N GLU A 115 9.39 -7.14 0.33
CA GLU A 115 8.14 -6.89 1.07
C GLU A 115 8.37 -7.04 2.58
N LEU A 116 9.08 -8.09 3.01
CA LEU A 116 9.47 -8.28 4.40
C LEU A 116 10.34 -7.12 4.91
N HIS A 117 11.32 -6.67 4.13
CA HIS A 117 12.17 -5.55 4.54
C HIS A 117 11.40 -4.22 4.64
N LEU A 118 10.45 -3.98 3.73
CA LEU A 118 9.54 -2.85 3.82
C LEU A 118 8.74 -2.88 5.14
N PHE A 119 8.19 -4.04 5.49
CA PHE A 119 7.43 -4.20 6.73
C PHE A 119 8.29 -3.99 7.98
N GLN A 120 9.52 -4.49 7.98
CA GLN A 120 10.46 -4.22 9.07
C GLN A 120 10.75 -2.73 9.23
N CYS A 121 10.82 -1.97 8.13
CA CYS A 121 10.95 -0.51 8.21
C CYS A 121 9.70 0.13 8.81
N CYS A 122 8.51 -0.32 8.41
CA CYS A 122 7.24 0.15 8.98
C CYS A 122 7.20 -0.08 10.50
N ASP A 123 7.50 -1.30 10.97
CA ASP A 123 7.49 -1.65 12.38
C ASP A 123 8.48 -0.80 13.20
N ARG A 124 9.65 -0.49 12.64
CA ARG A 124 10.64 0.41 13.27
C ARG A 124 10.14 1.85 13.37
N VAL A 125 9.51 2.37 12.33
CA VAL A 125 8.92 3.72 12.35
C VAL A 125 7.83 3.79 13.42
N ILE A 126 6.97 2.78 13.53
CA ILE A 126 5.93 2.70 14.58
C ILE A 126 6.57 2.75 15.97
N ALA A 127 7.57 1.88 16.22
CA ALA A 127 8.25 1.80 17.50
C ALA A 127 8.96 3.12 17.88
N ALA A 128 9.61 3.75 16.90
CA ALA A 128 10.29 5.02 17.08
C ALA A 128 9.31 6.16 17.41
N ILE A 129 8.17 6.27 16.71
CA ILE A 129 7.13 7.25 17.03
C ILE A 129 6.57 7.01 18.44
N GLY A 130 6.21 5.77 18.78
CA GLY A 130 5.70 5.41 20.11
C GLY A 130 6.68 5.74 21.24
N SER A 131 7.99 5.66 20.97
CA SER A 131 9.07 5.94 21.93
C SER A 131 9.64 7.36 21.82
N ARG A 132 9.06 8.23 20.97
CA ARG A 132 9.56 9.59 20.66
C ARG A 132 11.04 9.63 20.22
N GLN A 133 11.47 8.60 19.50
CA GLN A 133 12.81 8.50 18.91
C GLN A 133 12.83 9.03 17.46
N PRO A 134 13.98 9.45 16.93
CA PRO A 134 14.13 9.78 15.51
C PRO A 134 13.83 8.58 14.61
N TYR A 135 13.10 8.79 13.51
CA TYR A 135 12.68 7.73 12.56
C TYR A 135 13.00 8.05 11.09
N LYS A 136 13.76 9.11 10.81
CA LYS A 136 14.05 9.56 9.44
C LYS A 136 14.86 8.54 8.63
N GLU A 137 15.77 7.83 9.28
CA GLU A 137 16.59 6.80 8.62
C GLU A 137 15.75 5.59 8.22
N ASP A 138 14.81 5.18 9.08
CA ASP A 138 13.90 4.07 8.77
C ASP A 138 12.92 4.46 7.65
N LEU A 139 12.48 5.74 7.60
CA LEU A 139 11.69 6.24 6.46
C LEU A 139 12.49 6.27 5.15
N ALA A 140 13.78 6.62 5.19
CA ALA A 140 14.62 6.59 4.00
C ALA A 140 14.79 5.16 3.46
N ARG A 141 15.02 4.19 4.33
CA ARG A 141 15.08 2.77 3.96
C ARG A 141 13.73 2.24 3.46
N TYR A 142 12.64 2.66 4.12
CA TYR A 142 11.29 2.37 3.66
C TYR A 142 11.09 2.85 2.21
N ASP A 143 11.54 4.07 1.88
CA ASP A 143 11.40 4.63 0.53
C ASP A 143 12.13 3.81 -0.53
N ASP A 144 13.30 3.27 -0.21
CA ASP A 144 14.06 2.40 -1.10
C ASP A 144 13.28 1.12 -1.44
N TYR A 145 12.76 0.42 -0.43
CA TYR A 145 11.96 -0.79 -0.64
C TYR A 145 10.61 -0.49 -1.27
N PHE A 146 9.97 0.63 -0.89
CA PHE A 146 8.69 1.03 -1.44
C PHE A 146 8.80 1.26 -2.94
N ARG A 147 9.88 1.91 -3.40
CA ARG A 147 10.15 2.13 -4.82
C ARG A 147 10.34 0.83 -5.61
N ILE A 148 10.93 -0.20 -4.99
CA ILE A 148 11.11 -1.53 -5.61
C ILE A 148 9.77 -2.25 -5.76
N LEU A 149 8.91 -2.16 -4.74
CA LEU A 149 7.67 -2.95 -4.65
C LEU A 149 6.45 -2.31 -5.32
N SER A 150 6.53 -1.00 -5.58
CA SER A 150 5.43 -0.20 -6.09
C SER A 150 5.22 -0.36 -7.57
N ASP A 151 3.95 -0.48 -7.97
CA ASP A 151 3.54 -0.33 -9.36
C ASP A 151 3.74 1.12 -9.82
N GLU A 152 4.58 1.34 -10.85
CA GLU A 152 4.94 2.69 -11.34
C GLU A 152 3.71 3.52 -11.76
N VAL A 153 2.71 2.86 -12.35
CA VAL A 153 1.43 3.48 -12.76
C VAL A 153 0.64 4.09 -11.60
N LEU A 154 0.92 3.70 -10.35
CA LEU A 154 0.29 4.25 -9.14
C LEU A 154 1.08 5.41 -8.52
N LEU A 155 2.26 5.75 -9.04
CA LEU A 155 3.11 6.82 -8.51
C LEU A 155 2.39 8.16 -8.30
N PRO A 156 1.53 8.65 -9.22
CA PRO A 156 0.80 9.89 -9.01
C PRO A 156 -0.08 9.87 -7.75
N TYR A 157 -0.69 8.72 -7.43
CA TYR A 157 -1.54 8.56 -6.25
C TYR A 157 -0.72 8.53 -4.97
N TYR A 158 0.42 7.83 -4.98
CA TYR A 158 1.34 7.78 -3.85
C TYR A 158 1.86 9.16 -3.47
N GLN A 159 2.22 9.98 -4.46
CA GLN A 159 2.69 11.35 -4.23
C GLN A 159 1.62 12.20 -3.56
N LYS A 160 0.36 12.09 -4.01
CA LYS A 160 -0.77 12.84 -3.41
C LYS A 160 -1.04 12.40 -1.98
N LEU A 161 -0.96 11.12 -1.67
CA LEU A 161 -1.12 10.62 -0.30
C LEU A 161 0.00 11.08 0.64
N ARG A 162 1.26 11.05 0.19
CA ARG A 162 2.40 11.52 1.00
C ARG A 162 2.34 13.01 1.29
N MET A 163 1.72 13.78 0.41
CA MET A 163 1.49 15.23 0.59
C MET A 163 0.19 15.54 1.34
N ALA A 164 -0.72 14.57 1.46
CA ALA A 164 -2.00 14.77 2.13
C ALA A 164 -1.77 14.86 3.65
N LYS A 165 -2.09 16.02 4.23
CA LYS A 165 -2.29 16.13 5.66
C LYS A 165 -3.62 15.44 5.98
N ILE A 166 -3.57 14.28 6.64
CA ILE A 166 -4.80 13.69 7.18
C ILE A 166 -5.22 14.56 8.37
N ALA A 167 -6.41 15.17 8.23
CA ALA A 167 -7.03 16.02 9.25
C ALA A 167 -7.59 15.21 10.42
#